data_AF-A0A2N1RWD5-F1
#
_entry.id   AF-A0A2N1RWD5-F1
#
_cell.length_a   1.000
_cell.length_b   1.000
_cell.length_c   1.000
_cell.angle_alpha   90.00
_cell.angle_beta   90.00
_cell.angle_gamma   90.00
#
_symmetry.space_group_name_H-M   'P 1'
#
loop_
_entity.id
_entity.type
_entity.pdbx_description
1 polymer ?
#
loop_
_entity_poly.entity_id
_entity_poly.type
_entity_poly.pdbx_seq_one_letter_code
_entity_poly.pdbx_strand_id
1 'polypeptide(L)'
;MDIYVSRINEIAGEEIYSYINGNQYAIVYRTDRVRVKDYVLYDGVESFTYTPLIADFETVEEGSNFDFSIINVHTSPGRAEDEIPALKTVMSEVERLYEEPDVLCLGDFNADGSFYDEGTGDWLSGFDPEFYITGIPNHYDTTVAPSDNTYDRMQMTRSFD
;
A
#
# COMPACT_ATOMS: atom_id res chain seq x y z
N MET A 1 -22.05 -0.45 10.90
CA MET A 1 -20.77 -0.96 11.40
C MET A 1 -20.84 -2.47 11.60
N ASP A 2 -21.77 -2.94 12.42
CA ASP A 2 -21.81 -4.33 12.91
C ASP A 2 -21.97 -5.40 11.80
N ILE A 3 -22.74 -5.13 10.75
CA ILE A 3 -22.99 -6.09 9.66
C ILE A 3 -21.71 -6.35 8.84
N TYR A 4 -20.90 -5.31 8.60
CA TYR A 4 -19.66 -5.42 7.85
C TYR A 4 -18.57 -6.11 8.66
N VAL A 5 -18.46 -5.77 9.95
CA VAL A 5 -17.55 -6.45 10.89
C VAL A 5 -17.90 -7.94 10.99
N SER A 6 -19.19 -8.28 11.14
CA SER A 6 -19.63 -9.68 11.15
C SER A 6 -19.29 -10.42 9.86
N ARG A 7 -19.48 -9.78 8.70
CA ARG A 7 -19.15 -10.41 7.41
C ARG A 7 -17.65 -10.59 7.19
N ILE A 8 -16.85 -9.62 7.61
CA ILE A 8 -15.38 -9.71 7.58
C ILE A 8 -14.91 -10.85 8.50
N ASN A 9 -15.45 -10.93 9.72
CA ASN A 9 -15.13 -12.00 10.66
C ASN A 9 -15.57 -13.39 10.16
N GLU A 10 -16.72 -13.48 9.47
CA GLU A 10 -17.18 -14.72 8.84
C GLU A 10 -16.23 -15.17 7.71
N ILE A 11 -15.74 -14.23 6.89
CA ILE A 11 -14.79 -14.51 5.81
C ILE A 11 -13.41 -14.87 6.37
N ALA A 12 -12.98 -14.24 7.46
CA ALA A 12 -11.67 -14.46 8.07
C ALA A 12 -11.58 -15.74 8.93
N GLY A 13 -12.71 -16.31 9.35
CA GLY A 13 -12.77 -17.53 10.17
C GLY A 13 -12.57 -17.28 11.67
N GLU A 14 -13.20 -18.13 12.50
CA GLU A 14 -13.27 -17.97 13.97
C GLU A 14 -11.90 -18.06 14.70
N GLU A 15 -10.84 -18.54 14.03
CA GLU A 15 -9.52 -18.75 14.65
C GLU A 15 -8.56 -17.54 14.52
N ILE A 16 -8.88 -16.52 13.72
CA ILE A 16 -7.87 -15.49 13.35
C ILE A 16 -7.93 -14.21 14.21
N TYR A 17 -9.03 -13.92 14.90
CA TYR A 17 -9.15 -12.67 15.66
C TYR A 17 -9.50 -12.88 17.13
N SER A 18 -8.47 -13.09 17.94
CA SER A 18 -8.49 -12.45 19.26
C SER A 18 -8.55 -10.94 19.05
N TYR A 19 -9.41 -10.25 19.80
CA TYR A 19 -9.63 -8.81 19.70
C TYR A 19 -8.30 -8.04 19.66
N ILE A 20 -7.81 -7.67 18.47
CA ILE A 20 -6.55 -6.95 18.32
C ILE A 20 -6.84 -5.47 18.58
N ASN A 21 -6.35 -4.94 19.71
CA ASN A 21 -6.22 -3.49 19.93
C ASN A 21 -5.09 -2.96 19.01
N GLY A 22 -5.32 -2.94 17.70
CA GLY A 22 -4.32 -2.57 16.70
C GLY A 22 -4.88 -2.51 15.28
N ASN A 23 -4.07 -2.04 14.34
CA ASN A 23 -4.43 -1.98 12.92
C ASN A 23 -4.21 -3.33 12.24
N GLN A 24 -5.09 -3.66 11.29
CA GLN A 24 -5.00 -4.85 10.46
C GLN A 24 -5.20 -4.47 9.01
N TYR A 25 -4.45 -5.10 8.12
CA TYR A 25 -4.58 -4.93 6.69
C TYR A 25 -5.48 -6.02 6.10
N ALA A 26 -6.24 -5.65 5.08
CA ALA A 26 -6.99 -6.59 4.26
C ALA A 26 -6.86 -6.18 2.79
N ILE A 27 -6.76 -7.18 1.91
CA ILE A 27 -6.86 -6.99 0.46
C ILE A 27 -8.05 -7.83 -0.01
N VAL A 28 -9.07 -7.15 -0.53
CA VAL A 28 -10.27 -7.78 -1.09
C VAL A 28 -10.20 -7.68 -2.60
N TYR A 29 -10.23 -8.82 -3.28
CA TYR A 29 -10.06 -8.89 -4.73
C TYR A 29 -11.09 -9.83 -5.36
N ARG A 30 -11.24 -9.69 -6.68
CA ARG A 30 -12.11 -10.51 -7.51
C ARG A 30 -11.35 -11.70 -8.06
N THR A 31 -11.72 -12.91 -7.63
CA THR A 31 -11.09 -14.16 -8.05
C THR A 31 -11.33 -14.51 -9.52
N ASP A 32 -12.29 -13.86 -10.18
CA ASP A 32 -12.52 -13.97 -11.62
C ASP A 32 -11.67 -12.98 -12.44
N ARG A 33 -10.80 -12.20 -11.79
CA ARG A 33 -9.91 -11.20 -12.42
C ARG A 33 -8.44 -11.43 -12.09
N VAL A 34 -8.14 -11.71 -10.83
CA VAL A 34 -6.77 -11.95 -10.35
C VAL A 34 -6.73 -13.13 -9.39
N ARG A 35 -5.55 -13.74 -9.27
CA ARG A 35 -5.19 -14.77 -8.30
C ARG A 35 -4.03 -14.26 -7.46
N VAL A 36 -4.03 -14.56 -6.15
CA VAL A 36 -2.88 -14.35 -5.27
C VAL A 36 -1.87 -15.47 -5.49
N LYS A 37 -0.64 -15.12 -5.84
CA LYS A 37 0.52 -16.03 -5.93
C LYS A 37 1.08 -16.29 -4.52
N ASP A 38 1.32 -15.23 -3.75
CA ASP A 38 1.83 -15.28 -2.38
C ASP A 38 1.41 -14.03 -1.58
N TYR A 39 1.52 -14.10 -0.24
CA TYR A 39 1.37 -12.93 0.63
C TYR A 39 2.16 -13.09 1.93
N VAL A 40 2.77 -12.00 2.39
CA VAL A 40 3.58 -11.97 3.61
C VAL A 40 3.44 -10.63 4.32
N LEU A 41 3.68 -10.60 5.64
CA LEU A 41 4.02 -9.36 6.30
C LEU A 41 5.48 -9.03 5.99
N TYR A 42 5.78 -7.75 5.79
CA TYR A 42 7.14 -7.31 5.50
C TYR A 42 8.12 -7.69 6.63
N ASP A 43 9.19 -8.37 6.26
CA ASP A 43 10.29 -8.82 7.14
C ASP A 43 11.65 -8.45 6.51
N GLY A 44 11.73 -7.21 6.01
CA GLY A 44 12.94 -6.67 5.39
C GLY A 44 13.75 -5.80 6.35
N VAL A 45 14.58 -4.92 5.79
CA VAL A 45 15.54 -4.12 6.57
C VAL A 45 14.91 -2.95 7.32
N GLU A 46 13.78 -2.42 6.83
CA GLU A 46 13.11 -1.27 7.44
C GLU A 46 12.12 -1.67 8.53
N SER A 47 11.80 -0.75 9.43
CA SER A 47 10.86 -1.00 10.54
C SER A 47 9.75 0.05 10.60
N PHE A 48 8.52 -0.43 10.48
CA PHE A 48 7.31 0.39 10.46
C PHE A 48 6.53 0.27 11.76
N THR A 49 5.78 1.31 12.11
CA THR A 49 4.84 1.28 13.22
C THR A 49 3.78 0.21 13.02
N TYR A 50 3.31 0.05 11.77
CA TYR A 50 2.41 -1.01 11.36
C TYR A 50 3.04 -1.75 10.16
N THR A 51 3.57 -2.94 10.41
CA THR A 51 4.28 -3.75 9.40
C THR A 51 3.44 -3.93 8.13
N PRO A 52 3.90 -3.46 6.96
CA PRO A 52 3.18 -3.58 5.69
C PRO A 52 2.73 -5.00 5.36
N LEU A 53 1.55 -5.12 4.74
CA LEU A 53 1.10 -6.36 4.13
C LEU A 53 1.48 -6.36 2.65
N ILE A 54 2.21 -7.38 2.23
CA ILE A 54 2.64 -7.57 0.85
C ILE A 54 1.84 -8.73 0.25
N ALA A 55 1.39 -8.58 -0.99
CA ALA A 55 0.77 -9.66 -1.75
C ALA A 55 1.15 -9.58 -3.23
N ASP A 56 1.52 -10.72 -3.79
CA ASP A 56 1.89 -10.89 -5.19
C ASP A 56 0.69 -11.48 -5.96
N PHE A 57 0.37 -10.90 -7.11
CA PHE A 57 -0.84 -11.20 -7.89
C PHE A 57 -0.50 -11.53 -9.33
N GLU A 58 -1.38 -12.28 -9.97
CA GLU A 58 -1.40 -12.42 -11.42
C GLU A 58 -2.84 -12.33 -11.95
N THR A 59 -2.98 -11.94 -13.21
CA THR A 59 -4.28 -11.95 -13.91
C THR A 59 -4.70 -13.37 -14.29
N VAL A 60 -6.00 -13.67 -14.20
CA VAL A 60 -6.55 -14.99 -14.61
C VAL A 60 -7.10 -15.00 -16.04
N GLU A 61 -6.94 -13.91 -16.78
CA GLU A 61 -7.41 -13.80 -18.17
C GLU A 61 -6.56 -14.67 -19.11
N GLU A 62 -7.23 -15.47 -19.95
CA GLU A 62 -6.54 -16.38 -20.87
C GLU A 62 -5.65 -15.60 -21.85
N GLY A 63 -4.35 -15.92 -21.85
CA GLY A 63 -3.35 -15.25 -22.69
C GLY A 63 -2.76 -13.97 -22.10
N SER A 64 -3.20 -13.55 -20.91
CA SER A 64 -2.53 -12.52 -20.14
C SER A 64 -1.36 -13.11 -19.35
N ASN A 65 -0.24 -12.40 -19.33
CA ASN A 65 0.92 -12.68 -18.48
C ASN A 65 1.19 -11.53 -17.51
N PHE A 66 0.20 -10.66 -17.27
CA PHE A 66 0.35 -9.54 -16.35
C PHE A 66 0.26 -10.02 -14.90
N ASP A 67 1.33 -9.79 -14.16
CA ASP A 67 1.46 -9.87 -12.71
C ASP A 67 1.87 -8.54 -12.11
N PHE A 68 1.73 -8.42 -10.79
CA PHE A 68 2.10 -7.24 -10.02
C PHE A 68 2.11 -7.57 -8.53
N SER A 69 2.88 -6.80 -7.77
CA SER A 69 2.93 -6.87 -6.31
C SER A 69 2.27 -5.65 -5.67
N ILE A 70 1.47 -5.86 -4.63
CA ILE A 70 0.89 -4.80 -3.79
C ILE A 70 1.59 -4.76 -2.43
N ILE A 71 1.91 -3.55 -1.98
CA ILE A 71 2.31 -3.24 -0.61
C ILE A 71 1.20 -2.37 -0.01
N ASN A 72 0.46 -2.90 0.96
CA ASN A 72 -0.59 -2.21 1.69
C ASN A 72 -0.01 -1.61 2.99
N VAL A 73 -0.11 -0.30 3.14
CA VAL A 73 0.53 0.45 4.22
C VAL A 73 -0.41 1.41 4.92
N HIS A 74 -0.10 1.66 6.18
CA HIS A 74 -0.62 2.74 7.00
C HIS A 74 0.61 3.25 7.77
N THR A 75 1.17 4.39 7.38
CA THR A 75 2.30 4.97 8.10
C THR A 75 1.81 5.64 9.39
N SER A 76 2.67 5.79 10.38
CA SER A 76 2.33 6.56 11.58
C SER A 76 2.44 8.07 11.30
N PRO A 77 1.44 8.90 11.67
CA PRO A 77 1.53 10.35 11.53
C PRO A 77 2.76 10.95 12.23
N GLY A 78 3.16 10.37 13.37
CA GLY A 78 4.33 10.81 14.13
C GLY A 78 5.68 10.31 13.59
N ARG A 79 5.67 9.50 12.54
CA ARG A 79 6.88 8.95 11.87
C ARG A 79 6.79 9.04 10.35
N ALA A 80 5.88 9.83 9.80
CA ALA A 80 5.67 9.90 8.34
C ALA A 80 6.95 10.33 7.61
N GLU A 81 7.72 11.28 8.17
CA GLU A 81 9.02 11.70 7.63
C GLU A 81 10.07 10.58 7.56
N ASP A 82 9.97 9.55 8.43
CA ASP A 82 10.87 8.39 8.43
C ASP A 82 10.30 7.23 7.57
N GLU A 83 9.01 6.95 7.72
CA GLU A 83 8.37 5.78 7.12
C GLU A 83 8.09 5.95 5.62
N ILE A 84 7.70 7.14 5.16
CA ILE A 84 7.43 7.38 3.72
C ILE A 84 8.68 7.15 2.87
N PRO A 85 9.87 7.71 3.20
CA PRO A 85 11.08 7.43 2.42
C PRO A 85 11.49 5.94 2.46
N ALA A 86 11.26 5.25 3.58
CA ALA A 86 11.57 3.84 3.76
C ALA A 86 10.75 2.92 2.84
N LEU A 87 9.57 3.36 2.39
CA LEU A 87 8.75 2.60 1.44
C LEU A 87 9.47 2.33 0.11
N LYS A 88 10.44 3.16 -0.31
CA LYS A 88 11.25 2.88 -1.50
C LYS A 88 12.13 1.64 -1.32
N THR A 89 12.69 1.46 -0.12
CA THR A 89 13.44 0.25 0.24
C THR A 89 12.52 -0.95 0.22
N VAL A 90 11.31 -0.84 0.81
CA VAL A 90 10.31 -1.93 0.78
C VAL A 90 9.95 -2.30 -0.66
N MET A 91 9.67 -1.32 -1.51
CA MET A 91 9.34 -1.54 -2.93
C MET A 91 10.45 -2.30 -3.65
N SER A 92 11.72 -1.89 -3.47
CA SER A 92 12.86 -2.58 -4.08
C SER A 92 13.09 -3.99 -3.52
N GLU A 93 12.84 -4.21 -2.23
CA GLU A 93 12.95 -5.55 -1.64
C GLU A 93 11.83 -6.49 -2.08
N VAL A 94 10.62 -5.99 -2.28
CA VAL A 94 9.48 -6.74 -2.81
C VAL A 94 9.69 -7.10 -4.27
N GLU A 95 10.16 -6.15 -5.08
CA GLU A 95 10.58 -6.41 -6.47
C GLU A 95 11.56 -7.59 -6.54
N ARG A 96 12.59 -7.59 -5.68
CA ARG A 96 13.57 -8.68 -5.61
C ARG A 96 13.00 -9.97 -5.03
N LEU A 97 12.04 -9.89 -4.10
CA LEU A 97 11.45 -11.05 -3.44
C LEU A 97 10.64 -11.90 -4.43
N TYR A 98 9.86 -11.25 -5.29
CA TYR A 98 8.97 -11.90 -6.25
C TYR A 98 9.49 -11.91 -7.69
N GLU A 99 10.66 -11.28 -7.94
CA GLU A 99 11.18 -11.06 -9.30
C GLU A 99 10.15 -10.30 -10.17
N GLU A 100 9.45 -9.34 -9.56
CA GLU A 100 8.28 -8.63 -10.09
C GLU A 100 8.57 -7.12 -10.15
N PRO A 101 8.82 -6.53 -11.33
CA PRO A 101 9.10 -5.10 -11.46
C PRO A 101 7.88 -4.19 -11.24
N ASP A 102 6.65 -4.69 -11.39
CA ASP A 102 5.41 -3.92 -11.23
C ASP A 102 4.95 -3.92 -9.77
N VAL A 103 5.51 -2.99 -8.98
CA VAL A 103 5.24 -2.87 -7.53
C VAL A 103 4.40 -1.64 -7.24
N LEU A 104 3.23 -1.86 -6.65
CA LEU A 104 2.28 -0.83 -6.23
C LEU A 104 2.26 -0.72 -4.70
N CYS A 105 2.75 0.40 -4.16
CA CYS A 105 2.67 0.73 -2.75
C CYS A 105 1.53 1.72 -2.51
N LEU A 106 0.55 1.35 -1.69
CA LEU A 106 -0.68 2.12 -1.52
C LEU A 106 -1.25 2.04 -0.11
N GLY A 107 -2.00 3.08 0.27
CA GLY A 107 -2.72 3.18 1.53
C GLY A 107 -2.63 4.58 2.14
N ASP A 108 -2.86 4.66 3.45
CA ASP A 108 -2.76 5.92 4.19
C ASP A 108 -1.28 6.19 4.54
N PHE A 109 -0.67 7.11 3.80
CA PHE A 109 0.73 7.48 4.02
C PHE A 109 0.86 8.62 5.01
N ASN A 110 -0.23 9.24 5.49
CA ASN A 110 -0.18 10.50 6.22
C ASN A 110 0.71 11.54 5.51
N ALA A 111 0.68 11.56 4.18
CA ALA A 111 1.68 12.23 3.35
C ALA A 111 1.45 13.75 3.14
N ASP A 112 0.73 14.43 4.02
CA ASP A 112 0.42 15.86 3.87
C ASP A 112 0.18 16.52 5.24
N GLY A 113 -0.29 17.77 5.23
CA GLY A 113 -0.70 18.54 6.39
C GLY A 113 0.49 18.83 7.29
N SER A 114 0.36 18.48 8.58
CA SER A 114 1.44 18.65 9.54
C SER A 114 2.35 17.43 9.68
N PHE A 115 2.11 16.36 8.92
CA PHE A 115 2.80 15.08 9.10
C PHE A 115 3.94 14.90 8.09
N TYR A 116 3.79 15.42 6.88
CA TYR A 116 4.78 15.30 5.82
C TYR A 116 4.70 16.47 4.85
N ASP A 117 5.85 16.96 4.38
CA ASP A 117 5.92 17.92 3.28
C ASP A 117 5.90 17.16 1.94
N GLU A 118 4.71 17.05 1.36
CA GLU A 118 4.52 16.40 0.05
C GLU A 118 5.15 17.15 -1.12
N GLY A 119 5.59 18.40 -0.91
CA GLY A 119 6.09 19.28 -1.96
C GLY A 119 4.97 19.91 -2.80
N THR A 120 5.37 20.66 -3.83
CA THR A 120 4.45 21.48 -4.64
C THR A 120 4.19 20.94 -6.05
N GLY A 121 4.75 19.78 -6.39
CA GLY A 121 4.62 19.15 -7.70
C GLY A 121 3.42 18.19 -7.78
N ASP A 122 3.28 17.52 -8.94
CA ASP A 122 2.27 16.48 -9.14
C ASP A 122 2.72 15.08 -8.65
N TRP A 123 3.87 15.01 -7.96
CA TRP A 123 4.44 13.80 -7.40
C TRP A 123 4.77 14.00 -5.92
N LEU A 124 4.77 12.91 -5.17
CA LEU A 124 5.11 12.93 -3.75
C LEU A 124 6.61 13.24 -3.58
N SER A 125 6.93 14.25 -2.78
CA SER A 125 8.31 14.53 -2.36
C SER A 125 8.99 13.26 -1.85
N GLY A 126 10.27 13.07 -2.20
CA GLY A 126 11.01 11.84 -1.90
C GLY A 126 10.81 10.68 -2.89
N PHE A 127 9.80 10.73 -3.76
CA PHE A 127 9.60 9.81 -4.88
C PHE A 127 9.93 10.54 -6.20
N ASP A 128 11.11 10.26 -6.74
CA ASP A 128 11.56 10.89 -7.98
C ASP A 128 10.69 10.43 -9.16
N PRO A 129 10.04 11.34 -9.90
CA PRO A 129 9.18 11.01 -11.02
C PRO A 129 9.93 10.38 -12.20
N GLU A 130 11.27 10.33 -12.19
CA GLU A 130 12.05 9.51 -13.14
C GLU A 130 11.83 8.01 -12.92
N PHE A 131 11.70 7.58 -11.66
CA PHE A 131 11.64 6.15 -11.26
C PHE A 131 10.27 5.71 -10.76
N TYR A 132 9.43 6.65 -10.32
CA TYR A 132 8.14 6.35 -9.72
C TYR A 132 6.99 7.07 -10.43
N ILE A 133 5.80 6.49 -10.30
CA ILE A 133 4.53 7.11 -10.67
C ILE A 133 3.76 7.37 -9.39
N THR A 134 3.46 8.65 -9.13
CA THR A 134 2.50 9.04 -8.10
C THR A 134 1.09 9.00 -8.70
N GLY A 135 0.29 8.03 -8.29
CA GLY A 135 -1.10 7.84 -8.76
C GLY A 135 -2.09 8.82 -8.13
N ILE A 136 -1.79 9.34 -6.93
CA ILE A 136 -2.57 10.39 -6.24
C ILE A 136 -1.67 11.62 -6.06
N PRO A 137 -1.73 12.59 -7.01
CA PRO A 137 -1.03 13.87 -6.92
C PRO A 137 -1.41 14.71 -5.69
N ASN A 138 -0.53 15.64 -5.33
CA ASN A 138 -0.63 16.53 -4.15
C ASN A 138 -1.85 17.48 -4.13
N HIS A 139 -2.61 17.57 -5.22
CA HIS A 139 -3.77 18.46 -5.30
C HIS A 139 -5.11 17.78 -4.96
N TYR A 140 -5.08 16.54 -4.49
CA TYR A 140 -6.28 15.77 -4.14
C TYR A 140 -6.52 15.79 -2.64
N ASP A 141 -7.71 16.24 -2.21
CA ASP A 141 -8.18 15.95 -0.86
C ASP A 141 -8.64 14.49 -0.77
N THR A 142 -7.95 13.72 0.07
CA THR A 142 -8.25 12.32 0.34
C THR A 142 -9.05 12.13 1.64
N THR A 143 -9.34 13.21 2.34
CA THR A 143 -10.04 13.18 3.63
C THR A 143 -11.56 13.34 3.46
N VAL A 144 -12.31 12.73 4.38
CA VAL A 144 -13.77 13.01 4.53
C VAL A 144 -14.01 14.11 5.57
N ALA A 145 -12.98 14.42 6.37
CA ALA A 145 -13.03 15.47 7.38
C ALA A 145 -12.95 16.85 6.71
N PRO A 146 -13.26 17.96 7.42
CA PRO A 146 -13.14 19.32 6.89
C PRO A 146 -11.70 19.80 6.58
N SER A 147 -10.73 18.90 6.61
CA SER A 147 -9.36 19.16 6.19
C SER A 147 -9.25 19.10 4.66
N ASP A 148 -8.12 19.54 4.14
CA ASP A 148 -7.75 19.42 2.73
C ASP A 148 -6.35 18.82 2.74
N ASN A 149 -6.27 17.48 2.72
CA ASN A 149 -4.99 16.78 2.83
C ASN A 149 -4.92 15.56 1.89
N THR A 150 -3.77 15.36 1.26
CA THR A 150 -3.46 14.19 0.42
C THR A 150 -2.78 13.07 1.24
N TYR A 151 -3.42 12.60 2.31
CA TYR A 151 -2.90 11.51 3.16
C TYR A 151 -2.80 10.17 2.44
N ASP A 152 -3.84 9.77 1.73
CA ASP A 152 -3.84 8.50 0.98
C ASP A 152 -3.03 8.63 -0.31
N ARG A 153 -2.11 7.69 -0.54
CA ARG A 153 -1.21 7.70 -1.69
C ARG A 153 -1.18 6.37 -2.41
N MET A 154 -0.74 6.44 -3.67
CA MET A 154 -0.37 5.30 -4.48
C MET A 154 0.94 5.65 -5.18
N GLN A 155 2.02 4.95 -4.84
CA GLN A 155 3.32 5.03 -5.50
C GLN A 155 3.59 3.73 -6.22
N MET A 156 3.97 3.83 -7.49
CA MET A 156 4.20 2.67 -8.35
C MET A 156 5.60 2.77 -8.93
N THR A 157 6.29 1.64 -9.09
CA THR A 157 7.51 1.60 -9.90
C THR A 157 7.19 1.98 -11.34
N ARG A 158 8.14 2.61 -12.03
CA ARG A 158 8.13 2.67 -13.50
C ARG A 158 8.86 1.44 -14.02
N SER A 159 8.12 0.45 -14.51
CA SER A 159 8.69 -0.52 -15.43
C SER A 159 8.90 0.15 -16.79
N PHE A 160 10.06 -0.10 -17.40
CA PHE A 160 10.44 0.41 -18.73
C PHE A 160 10.36 -0.69 -19.80
N ASP A 161 9.47 -1.66 -19.60
CA ASP A 161 9.30 -2.81 -20.49
C ASP A 161 8.97 -2.40 -21.94
#